data_AF-A0ABD0PWL8-F1
#
_entry.id   AF-A0ABD0PWL8-F1
#
_cell.length_a   1.000
_cell.length_b   1.000
_cell.length_c   1.000
_cell.angle_alpha   90.00
_cell.angle_beta   90.00
_cell.angle_gamma   90.00
#
_symmetry.space_group_name_H-M   'P 1'
#
loop_
_entity.id
_entity.type
_entity.pdbx_description
1 polymer ?
#
loop_
_entity_poly.entity_id
_entity_poly.type
_entity_poly.pdbx_seq_one_letter_code
_entity_poly.pdbx_strand_id
1 'polypeptide(L)' 'SAPPTTQTTDTPPPSWQPLANHGEAGKYCCLCGAWFNNPLMAQQHYEGKKHKRNAARARLLEQLAGSLDANEST' A
#
# COMPACT_ATOMS: atom_id res chain seq x y z
N SER A 1 -34.75 15.56 26.46
CA SER A 1 -34.48 14.41 25.59
C SER A 1 -33.94 14.89 24.26
N ALA A 2 -32.88 14.29 23.74
CA ALA A 2 -32.27 14.52 22.42
C ALA A 2 -32.09 13.14 21.73
N PRO A 3 -31.78 13.02 20.42
CA PRO A 3 -32.21 13.72 19.20
C PRO A 3 -32.71 12.68 18.12
N PRO A 4 -32.77 12.92 16.78
CA PRO A 4 -31.59 13.18 15.95
C PRO A 4 -31.73 14.36 14.97
N THR A 5 -30.64 15.09 14.85
CA THR A 5 -30.33 16.13 13.86
C THR A 5 -30.32 15.59 12.43
N THR A 6 -31.20 16.13 11.60
CA THR A 6 -31.10 16.09 10.14
C THR A 6 -29.93 16.97 9.68
N GLN A 7 -28.81 16.35 9.30
CA GLN A 7 -27.71 17.04 8.62
C GLN A 7 -27.86 16.85 7.12
N THR A 8 -28.48 17.84 6.49
CA THR A 8 -28.38 18.12 5.07
C THR A 8 -27.12 18.96 4.88
N THR A 9 -26.07 18.41 4.28
CA THR A 9 -25.02 19.23 3.65
C THR A 9 -24.49 18.54 2.41
N ASP A 10 -24.73 19.25 1.32
CA ASP A 10 -24.18 19.17 -0.02
C ASP A 10 -22.63 19.07 -0.04
N THR A 11 -22.14 18.33 -1.03
CA THR A 11 -20.81 17.75 -1.32
C THR A 11 -19.52 18.61 -1.18
N PRO A 12 -18.36 17.96 -1.00
CA PRO A 12 -17.26 18.09 -1.99
C PRO A 12 -16.57 16.76 -2.39
N PRO A 13 -15.78 16.72 -3.50
CA PRO A 13 -15.30 15.52 -4.21
C PRO A 13 -14.32 14.64 -3.40
N PRO A 14 -13.92 13.43 -3.89
CA PRO A 14 -12.90 12.59 -3.26
C PRO A 14 -11.51 13.26 -3.33
N SER A 15 -11.31 14.29 -2.53
CA SER A 15 -10.01 14.87 -2.25
C SER A 15 -9.24 13.90 -1.36
N TRP A 16 -8.08 13.48 -1.82
CA TRP A 16 -7.13 12.57 -1.18
C TRP A 16 -6.57 13.17 0.13
N GLN A 17 -7.40 13.28 1.16
CA GLN A 17 -6.99 13.77 2.48
C GLN A 17 -6.90 12.60 3.44
N PRO A 18 -5.71 12.32 4.00
CA PRO A 18 -5.49 11.17 4.85
C PRO A 18 -6.11 11.45 6.22
N LEU A 19 -7.14 10.67 6.58
CA LEU A 19 -7.61 10.57 7.95
C LEU A 19 -6.49 9.90 8.77
N ALA A 20 -5.51 10.72 9.18
CA ALA A 20 -4.47 10.33 10.10
C ALA A 20 -5.11 10.06 11.46
N ASN A 21 -5.65 8.86 11.66
CA ASN A 21 -5.79 8.30 12.99
C ASN A 21 -5.93 6.77 12.98
N HIS A 22 -4.97 6.12 13.64
CA HIS A 22 -4.95 4.72 14.09
C HIS A 22 -4.86 3.60 13.04
N GLY A 23 -3.63 3.12 12.83
CA GLY A 23 -3.37 1.72 12.44
C GLY A 23 -2.79 1.48 11.04
N GLU A 24 -2.28 2.51 10.37
CA GLU A 24 -1.83 2.44 8.97
C GLU A 24 -0.45 1.76 8.76
N ALA A 25 0.15 1.15 9.79
CA ALA A 25 1.37 0.37 9.63
C ALA A 25 1.02 -1.02 9.07
N GLY A 26 1.16 -1.21 7.75
CA GLY A 26 0.94 -2.51 7.07
C GLY A 26 -0.25 -2.56 6.11
N LYS A 27 -0.86 -1.42 5.80
CA LYS A 27 -1.99 -1.34 4.85
C LYS A 27 -1.57 -1.15 3.40
N TYR A 28 -0.28 -0.96 3.13
CA TYR A 28 0.23 -0.76 1.79
C TYR A 28 1.38 -1.72 1.47
N CYS A 29 1.32 -2.31 0.28
CA CYS A 29 2.41 -3.10 -0.27
C CYS A 29 3.08 -2.34 -1.41
N CYS A 30 4.26 -1.77 -1.16
CA CYS A 30 5.05 -1.04 -2.15
C CYS A 30 5.45 -1.92 -3.34
N LEU A 31 5.74 -3.20 -3.08
CA LEU A 31 6.11 -4.17 -4.12
C LEU A 31 4.99 -4.36 -5.14
N CYS A 32 3.75 -4.43 -4.67
CA CYS A 32 2.59 -4.70 -5.51
C CYS A 32 1.79 -3.43 -5.89
N GLY A 33 2.16 -2.26 -5.37
CA GLY A 33 1.38 -1.02 -5.51
C GLY A 33 -0.05 -1.13 -4.99
N ALA A 34 -0.27 -1.91 -3.92
CA ALA A 34 -1.60 -2.28 -3.46
C ALA A 34 -1.90 -1.71 -2.06
N TRP A 35 -3.08 -1.08 -1.92
CA TRP A 35 -3.60 -0.55 -0.66
C TRP A 35 -4.73 -1.43 -0.12
N PHE A 36 -4.75 -1.61 1.19
CA PHE A 36 -5.71 -2.44 1.92
C PHE A 36 -6.38 -1.63 3.01
N ASN A 37 -7.71 -1.66 3.04
CA ASN A 37 -8.51 -1.07 4.11
C ASN A 37 -8.71 -2.02 5.30
N ASN A 38 -8.41 -3.31 5.14
CA ASN A 38 -8.62 -4.34 6.16
C ASN A 38 -7.30 -5.12 6.43
N PRO A 39 -6.86 -5.26 7.70
CA PRO A 39 -5.65 -6.01 8.05
C PRO A 39 -5.69 -7.48 7.62
N LEU A 40 -6.86 -8.12 7.62
CA LEU A 40 -6.99 -9.51 7.15
C LEU A 40 -6.69 -9.62 5.65
N MET A 41 -7.15 -8.66 4.84
CA MET A 41 -6.81 -8.64 3.42
C MET A 41 -5.32 -8.38 3.18
N ALA A 42 -4.71 -7.50 3.98
CA ALA A 42 -3.28 -7.26 3.91
C ALA A 42 -2.49 -8.55 4.25
N GLN A 43 -2.87 -9.26 5.31
CA GLN A 43 -2.25 -10.53 5.70
C GLN A 43 -2.34 -11.57 4.59
N GLN A 44 -3.55 -11.82 4.06
CA GLN A 44 -3.77 -12.73 2.94
C GLN A 44 -2.97 -12.32 1.69
N HIS A 45 -2.79 -11.02 1.46
CA HIS A 45 -1.96 -10.52 0.37
C HIS A 45 -0.49 -10.90 0.56
N TYR A 46 0.09 -10.63 1.72
CA TYR A 46 1.51 -10.90 2.01
C TYR A 46 1.82 -12.41 1.94
N GLU A 47 0.89 -13.26 2.36
CA GLU A 47 1.04 -14.72 2.29
C GLU A 47 0.74 -15.30 0.88
N GLY A 48 0.13 -14.48 0.01
CA GLY A 48 -0.35 -14.87 -1.31
C GLY A 48 0.74 -15.15 -2.35
N LYS A 49 0.43 -16.05 -3.30
CA LYS A 49 1.33 -16.42 -4.42
C LYS A 49 1.71 -15.22 -5.31
N LYS A 50 0.82 -14.25 -5.47
CA LYS A 50 1.09 -13.02 -6.25
C LYS A 50 2.21 -12.20 -5.61
N HIS A 51 2.12 -11.98 -4.30
CA HIS A 51 3.14 -11.22 -3.56
C HIS A 51 4.50 -11.90 -3.64
N LYS A 52 4.55 -13.22 -3.39
CA LYS A 52 5.80 -14.02 -3.47
C LYS A 52 6.50 -13.90 -4.83
N ARG A 53 5.75 -14.02 -5.93
CA ARG A 53 6.30 -13.83 -7.29
C ARG A 53 6.88 -12.44 -7.50
N ASN A 54 6.17 -11.42 -7.01
CA ASN A 54 6.62 -10.05 -7.15
C ASN A 54 7.87 -9.75 -6.31
N ALA A 55 7.92 -10.26 -5.07
CA ALA A 55 9.09 -10.16 -4.21
C ALA A 55 10.31 -10.85 -4.84
N ALA A 56 10.14 -12.04 -5.42
CA ALA A 56 11.20 -12.73 -6.16
C ALA A 56 11.69 -11.90 -7.35
N ARG A 57 10.75 -11.34 -8.14
CA ARG A 57 11.10 -10.44 -9.26
C ARG A 57 11.86 -9.21 -8.80
N ALA A 58 11.43 -8.56 -7.73
CA ALA A 58 12.10 -7.38 -7.18
C ALA A 58 13.53 -7.71 -6.74
N ARG A 59 13.74 -8.85 -6.06
CA ARG A 59 15.08 -9.30 -5.66
C ARG A 59 15.99 -9.60 -6.86
N LEU A 60 15.44 -10.13 -7.96
CA LEU A 60 16.21 -10.35 -9.19
C LEU A 60 16.59 -9.02 -9.85
N LEU A 61 15.64 -8.08 -9.94
CA LEU A 61 15.90 -6.74 -10.49
C LEU A 61 16.97 -5.99 -9.70
N GLU A 62 16.92 -6.06 -8.36
CA GLU A 62 17.94 -5.47 -7.47
C GLU A 62 19.33 -6.03 -7.73
N GLN A 63 19.46 -7.36 -7.87
CA GLN A 63 20.74 -8.00 -8.18
C GLN A 63 21.29 -7.58 -9.55
N LEU A 64 20.42 -7.42 -10.55
CA LEU A 64 20.82 -6.92 -11.85
C LEU A 64 21.26 -5.46 -11.76
N ALA A 65 20.50 -4.61 -11.07
CA ALA A 65 20.83 -3.20 -10.90
C ALA A 65 22.19 -3.01 -10.20
N GLY A 66 22.44 -3.72 -9.09
CA GLY A 66 23.72 -3.66 -8.40
C GLY A 66 24.90 -4.22 -9.21
N SER A 67 24.67 -5.17 -10.12
CA SER A 67 25.72 -5.67 -11.01
C SER A 67 26.07 -4.71 -12.15
N LEU A 68 25.17 -3.81 -12.54
CA LEU A 68 25.41 -2.82 -13.61
C LEU A 68 26.24 -1.65 -13.09
N ASP A 69 26.01 -1.25 -11.83
CA ASP A 69 26.76 -0.21 -11.13
C ASP A 69 28.23 -0.61 -10.88
N ALA A 70 28.49 -1.89 -10.59
CA ALA A 70 29.85 -2.42 -10.40
C ALA A 70 30.70 -2.49 -11.70
N ASN A 71 30.10 -2.31 -12.88
CA ASN A 71 30.79 -2.31 -14.17
C ASN A 71 31.09 -0.88 -14.69
N GLU A 72 30.66 0.16 -13.98
CA GLU A 72 30.93 1.59 -14.25
C GLU A 72 31.97 2.14 -13.25
N SER A 73 33.06 1.43 -13.01
CA SER A 73 34.14 1.90 -12.14
C SER A 73 35.54 1.56 -12.67
N THR A 74 35.69 1.47 -13.99
CA THR A 74 37.00 1.45 -14.68
C THR A 74 36.98 2.52 -15.75
#